data_AF-A0A917KMX4-F1
#
_entry.id   AF-A0A917KMX4-F1
#
_cell.length_a   1.000
_cell.length_b   1.000
_cell.length_c   1.000
_cell.angle_alpha   90.00
_cell.angle_beta   90.00
_cell.angle_gamma   90.00
#
_symmetry.space_group_name_H-M   'P 1'
#
loop_
_entity.id
_entity.type
_entity.pdbx_description
1 polymer ?
#
loop_
_entity_poly.entity_id
_entity_poly.type
_entity_poly.pdbx_seq_one_letter_code
_entity_poly.pdbx_strand_id
1 'polypeptide(L)'
;MDFSEGYIYVDYNSAEASVDDMQEQSQAIAAIIDQMNMDLAELKESWIGDDRDVYTDVQTKWDGAVANIRTLLHNHSGLLNEISAGYRHSERSRTQRWGEIRIGSR
;
A
#
# COMPACT_ATOMS: atom_id res chain seq x y z
N MET A 1 39.39 -9.79 -8.74
CA MET A 1 38.26 -9.81 -7.78
C MET A 1 37.02 -9.58 -8.61
N ASP A 2 36.11 -10.54 -8.58
CA ASP A 2 34.82 -10.43 -9.25
C ASP A 2 33.91 -9.56 -8.37
N PHE A 3 33.42 -8.45 -8.92
CA PHE A 3 32.47 -7.54 -8.25
C PHE A 3 31.03 -7.80 -8.72
N SER A 4 30.76 -8.96 -9.33
CA SER A 4 29.42 -9.36 -9.78
C SER A 4 28.46 -9.69 -8.63
N GLU A 5 28.98 -9.84 -7.41
CA GLU A 5 28.16 -10.16 -6.24
C GLU A 5 27.39 -8.95 -5.72
N GLY A 6 26.10 -8.92 -6.06
CA GLY A 6 25.09 -8.22 -5.25
C GLY A 6 24.41 -7.03 -5.89
N TYR A 7 24.05 -7.09 -7.18
CA TYR A 7 22.96 -6.24 -7.66
C TYR A 7 21.64 -6.79 -7.12
N ILE A 8 21.12 -6.17 -6.05
CA ILE A 8 19.73 -6.38 -5.65
C ILE A 8 18.87 -5.69 -6.71
N TYR A 9 18.45 -6.46 -7.72
CA TYR A 9 17.50 -6.02 -8.73
C TYR A 9 16.11 -6.03 -8.09
N VAL A 10 15.69 -4.88 -7.54
CA VAL A 10 14.30 -4.67 -7.17
C VAL A 10 13.57 -4.21 -8.43
N ASP A 11 12.57 -4.98 -8.87
CA ASP A 11 11.69 -4.58 -9.97
C ASP A 11 10.71 -3.51 -9.47
N TYR A 12 11.16 -2.26 -9.47
CA TYR A 12 10.37 -1.12 -9.00
C TYR A 12 9.09 -0.90 -9.79
N ASN A 13 9.04 -1.29 -11.07
CA ASN A 13 7.84 -1.17 -11.87
C ASN A 13 6.76 -2.13 -11.36
N SER A 14 7.15 -3.37 -11.02
CA SER A 14 6.22 -4.34 -10.41
C SER A 14 5.74 -3.90 -9.02
N ALA A 15 6.61 -3.24 -8.24
CA ALA A 15 6.29 -2.73 -6.93
C ALA A 15 5.35 -1.50 -6.96
N GLU A 16 5.59 -0.54 -7.87
CA GLU A 16 4.68 0.59 -8.12
C GLU A 16 3.31 0.07 -8.59
N ALA A 17 3.27 -0.86 -9.56
CA ALA A 17 2.02 -1.46 -10.02
C ALA A 17 1.25 -2.18 -8.90
N SER A 18 1.96 -2.88 -8.01
CA SER A 18 1.33 -3.56 -6.85
C SER A 18 0.74 -2.55 -5.87
N VAL A 19 1.35 -1.38 -5.69
CA VAL A 19 0.80 -0.32 -4.83
C VAL A 19 -0.49 0.24 -5.42
N ASP A 20 -0.50 0.51 -6.72
CA ASP A 20 -1.68 1.02 -7.42
C ASP A 20 -2.84 0.02 -7.36
N ASP A 21 -2.58 -1.25 -7.66
CA ASP A 21 -3.57 -2.34 -7.52
C ASP A 21 -4.12 -2.44 -6.10
N MET A 22 -3.24 -2.33 -5.10
CA MET A 22 -3.63 -2.38 -3.69
C MET A 22 -4.50 -1.17 -3.28
N GLN A 23 -4.21 0.03 -3.80
CA GLN A 23 -5.05 1.20 -3.57
C GLN A 23 -6.43 1.06 -4.20
N GLU A 24 -6.51 0.56 -5.43
CA GLU A 24 -7.77 0.31 -6.13
C GLU A 24 -8.62 -0.71 -5.38
N GLN A 25 -8.03 -1.83 -4.97
CA GLN A 25 -8.72 -2.87 -4.20
C GLN A 25 -9.20 -2.33 -2.85
N SER A 26 -8.44 -1.46 -2.17
CA SER A 26 -8.89 -0.83 -0.93
C SER A 26 -10.13 0.04 -1.10
N GLN A 27 -10.19 0.79 -2.20
CA GLN A 27 -11.32 1.65 -2.50
C GLN A 27 -12.55 0.80 -2.82
N ALA A 28 -12.37 -0.30 -3.56
CA ALA A 28 -13.43 -1.27 -3.82
C ALA A 28 -13.98 -1.90 -2.53
N ILE A 29 -13.10 -2.34 -1.62
CA ILE A 29 -13.50 -2.90 -0.32
C ILE A 29 -14.30 -1.88 0.51
N ALA A 30 -13.84 -0.62 0.55
CA ALA A 30 -14.55 0.45 1.23
C ALA A 30 -15.95 0.68 0.64
N ALA A 31 -16.06 0.76 -0.69
CA ALA A 31 -17.33 0.97 -1.36
C ALA A 31 -18.33 -0.17 -1.10
N ILE A 32 -17.86 -1.42 -1.07
CA ILE A 32 -18.70 -2.58 -0.72
C ILE A 32 -19.26 -2.43 0.70
N ILE A 33 -18.44 -2.00 1.66
CA ILE A 33 -18.87 -1.86 3.05
C ILE A 33 -19.81 -0.68 3.23
N ASP A 34 -19.57 0.43 2.54
CA ASP A 34 -20.50 1.55 2.51
C ASP A 34 -21.85 1.12 1.90
N GLN A 35 -21.84 0.34 0.82
CA GLN A 35 -23.08 -0.21 0.23
C GLN A 35 -23.81 -1.16 1.18
N MET A 36 -23.10 -2.09 1.82
CA MET A 36 -23.69 -2.98 2.82
C MET A 36 -24.32 -2.19 3.98
N ASN A 37 -23.65 -1.13 4.44
CA ASN A 37 -24.18 -0.25 5.49
C ASN A 37 -25.46 0.47 5.05
N MET A 38 -25.54 0.91 3.78
CA MET A 38 -26.75 1.53 3.22
C MET A 38 -27.90 0.53 3.10
N ASP A 39 -27.64 -0.66 2.54
CA ASP A 39 -28.65 -1.71 2.36
C ASP A 39 -29.23 -2.18 3.71
N LEU A 40 -28.38 -2.22 4.74
CA LEU A 40 -28.75 -2.67 6.08
C LEU A 40 -29.39 -1.56 6.92
N ALA A 41 -29.25 -0.28 6.53
CA ALA A 41 -29.87 0.83 7.25
C ALA A 41 -31.41 0.72 7.26
N GLU A 42 -32.02 0.25 6.17
CA GLU A 42 -33.46 0.02 6.10
C GLU A 42 -33.90 -1.18 6.96
N LEU A 43 -33.07 -2.23 7.04
CA LEU A 43 -33.34 -3.40 7.89
C LEU A 43 -33.19 -3.09 9.38
N LYS A 44 -32.27 -2.19 9.75
CA LYS A 44 -32.02 -1.76 11.14
C LYS A 44 -33.24 -1.11 11.80
N GLU A 45 -34.06 -0.40 11.05
CA GLU A 45 -35.32 0.19 11.55
C GLU A 45 -36.31 -0.90 12.00
N SER A 46 -36.21 -2.11 11.44
CA SER A 46 -37.09 -3.24 11.76
C SER A 46 -36.61 -4.10 12.94
N TRP A 47 -35.35 -3.94 13.37
CA TRP A 47 -34.75 -4.78 14.41
C TRP A 47 -35.01 -4.24 15.81
N ILE A 48 -35.49 -5.12 16.70
CA ILE A 48 -35.80 -4.81 18.10
C ILE A 48 -34.97 -5.74 19.00
N GLY A 49 -34.28 -5.17 20.00
CA GLY A 49 -33.54 -5.96 21.01
C GLY A 49 -32.20 -6.48 20.50
N ASP A 50 -31.88 -7.74 20.86
CA ASP A 50 -30.55 -8.35 20.74
C ASP A 50 -29.97 -8.35 19.31
N ASP A 51 -30.83 -8.44 18.28
CA ASP A 51 -30.41 -8.42 16.87
C ASP A 51 -29.74 -7.09 16.48
N ARG A 52 -30.20 -5.98 17.08
CA ARG A 52 -29.62 -4.66 16.87
C ARG A 52 -28.20 -4.60 17.44
N ASP A 53 -28.01 -5.16 18.62
CA ASP A 53 -26.74 -5.12 19.34
C ASP A 53 -25.69 -6.01 18.67
N VAL A 54 -26.09 -7.21 18.23
CA VAL A 54 -25.24 -8.11 17.42
C VAL A 54 -24.80 -7.42 16.14
N TYR A 55 -25.71 -6.76 15.44
CA TYR A 55 -25.35 -6.03 14.23
C TYR A 55 -24.37 -4.89 14.51
N THR A 56 -24.61 -4.08 15.54
CA THR A 56 -23.71 -2.97 15.90
C THR A 56 -22.29 -3.48 16.17
N ASP A 57 -22.15 -4.63 16.82
CA ASP A 57 -20.85 -5.28 17.04
C ASP A 57 -20.19 -5.71 15.71
N VAL A 58 -20.94 -6.37 14.82
CA VAL A 58 -20.45 -6.78 13.49
C VAL A 58 -20.04 -5.58 12.64
N GLN A 59 -20.87 -4.53 12.61
CA GLN A 59 -20.59 -3.29 11.90
C GLN A 59 -19.28 -2.65 12.39
N THR A 60 -19.12 -2.54 13.72
CA THR A 60 -17.91 -1.98 14.33
C THR A 60 -16.66 -2.78 13.94
N LYS A 61 -16.76 -4.12 13.88
CA LYS A 61 -15.66 -5.00 13.45
C LYS A 61 -15.31 -4.79 11.98
N TRP A 62 -16.30 -4.66 11.10
CA TRP A 62 -16.07 -4.40 9.68
C TRP A 62 -15.45 -3.02 9.45
N ASP A 63 -15.98 -1.97 10.07
CA ASP A 63 -15.44 -0.62 9.97
C ASP A 63 -13.98 -0.58 10.47
N GLY A 64 -13.69 -1.26 11.58
CA GLY A 64 -12.34 -1.40 12.11
C GLY A 64 -11.39 -2.16 11.16
N ALA A 65 -11.87 -3.22 10.51
CA ALA A 65 -11.09 -3.97 9.53
C ALA A 65 -10.74 -3.12 8.30
N VAL A 66 -11.69 -2.32 7.79
CA VAL A 66 -11.44 -1.38 6.68
C VAL A 66 -10.43 -0.32 7.05
N ALA A 67 -10.57 0.27 8.24
CA ALA A 67 -9.61 1.25 8.73
C ALA A 67 -8.20 0.66 8.79
N ASN A 68 -8.07 -0.58 9.30
CA ASN A 68 -6.79 -1.28 9.36
C ASN A 68 -6.20 -1.55 7.97
N ILE A 69 -7.01 -2.01 7.01
CA ILE A 69 -6.57 -2.19 5.61
C ILE A 69 -6.04 -0.88 5.05
N ARG A 70 -6.78 0.24 5.20
CA ARG A 70 -6.34 1.56 4.75
C ARG A 70 -5.00 1.97 5.37
N THR A 71 -4.82 1.73 6.67
CA THR A 71 -3.55 2.03 7.36
C THR A 71 -2.39 1.19 6.84
N LEU A 72 -2.58 -0.13 6.68
CA LEU A 72 -1.54 -1.02 6.16
C LEU A 72 -1.11 -0.60 4.75
N LEU A 73 -2.06 -0.29 3.88
CA LEU A 73 -1.78 0.15 2.52
C LEU A 73 -1.05 1.50 2.46
N HIS A 74 -1.45 2.44 3.32
CA HIS A 74 -0.74 3.71 3.45
C HIS A 74 0.73 3.48 3.89
N ASN A 75 0.96 2.66 4.91
CA ASN A 75 2.30 2.37 5.40
C ASN A 75 3.16 1.65 4.35
N HIS A 76 2.60 0.68 3.64
CA HIS A 76 3.31 -0.06 2.59
C HIS A 76 3.65 0.82 1.38
N SER A 77 2.74 1.69 0.95
CA SER A 77 3.03 2.64 -0.13
C SER A 77 4.10 3.67 0.27
N GLY A 78 4.09 4.13 1.51
CA GLY A 78 5.14 5.00 2.07
C GLY A 78 6.51 4.32 2.04
N LEU A 79 6.60 3.08 2.55
CA LEU A 79 7.82 2.29 2.56
C LEU A 79 8.37 2.06 1.14
N LEU A 80 7.52 1.69 0.19
CA LEU A 80 7.95 1.44 -1.19
C LEU A 80 8.46 2.71 -1.88
N ASN A 81 7.83 3.86 -1.61
CA ASN A 81 8.33 5.16 -2.07
C ASN A 81 9.67 5.54 -1.45
N GLU A 82 9.86 5.28 -0.15
CA GLU A 82 11.12 5.55 0.53
C GLU A 82 12.26 4.69 -0.03
N ILE A 83 12.01 3.38 -0.23
CA ILE A 83 12.97 2.46 -0.81
C ILE A 83 13.32 2.86 -2.25
N SER A 84 12.32 3.21 -3.08
CA SER A 84 12.55 3.63 -4.47
C SER A 84 13.34 4.93 -4.56
N ALA A 85 13.05 5.92 -3.69
CA ALA A 85 13.78 7.17 -3.61
C ALA A 85 15.23 6.96 -3.16
N GLY A 86 15.46 6.15 -2.12
CA GLY A 86 16.78 5.80 -1.62
C GLY A 86 17.65 5.12 -2.68
N TYR A 87 17.07 4.19 -3.44
CA TYR A 87 17.79 3.52 -4.54
C TYR A 87 18.13 4.47 -5.69
N ARG A 88 17.17 5.28 -6.17
CA ARG A 88 17.41 6.27 -7.24
C ARG A 88 18.51 7.27 -6.85
N HIS A 89 18.55 7.68 -5.58
CA HIS A 89 19.59 8.56 -5.05
C HIS A 89 20.96 7.87 -5.04
N SER A 90 21.04 6.64 -4.51
CA SER A 90 22.26 5.82 -4.49
C SER A 90 22.81 5.59 -5.91
N GLU A 91 21.96 5.21 -6.86
CA GLU A 91 22.37 4.93 -8.24
C GLU A 91 22.90 6.19 -8.95
N ARG A 92 22.24 7.33 -8.78
CA ARG A 92 22.74 8.62 -9.29
C ARG A 92 24.11 8.97 -8.71
N SER A 93 24.30 8.81 -7.40
CA SER A 93 25.57 9.11 -6.73
C SER A 93 26.72 8.24 -7.25
N ARG A 94 26.44 6.95 -7.52
CA ARG A 94 27.42 6.02 -8.07
C ARG A 94 27.75 6.37 -9.52
N THR A 95 26.73 6.63 -10.34
CA THR A 95 26.92 7.03 -11.75
C THR A 95 27.74 8.32 -11.88
N GLN A 96 27.50 9.31 -11.01
CA GLN A 96 28.28 10.55 -10.96
C GLN A 96 29.77 10.30 -10.64
N ARG A 97 30.08 9.46 -9.63
CA ARG A 97 31.48 9.08 -9.34
C ARG A 97 32.17 8.35 -10.49
N TRP A 98 31.45 7.46 -11.18
CA TRP A 98 32.01 6.78 -12.36
C TRP A 98 32.22 7.73 -13.55
N GLY A 99 31.37 8.73 -13.71
CA GLY A 99 31.54 9.81 -14.70
C GLY A 99 32.79 10.67 -14.44
N GLU A 100 33.07 10.99 -13.17
CA GLU A 100 34.27 11.72 -12.76
C GLU A 100 35.56 10.91 -12.96
N ILE A 101 35.51 9.59 -12.74
CA ILE A 101 36.68 8.71 -12.92
C ILE A 101 37.03 8.53 -14.41
N ARG A 102 36.05 8.59 -15.32
CA ARG A 102 36.26 8.37 -16.76
C ARG A 102 36.89 9.56 -17.50
N ILE A 103 36.96 10.73 -16.88
CA ILE A 103 37.58 11.96 -17.43
C ILE A 103 39.09 12.03 -17.09
N GLY A 104 39.61 11.09 -16.28
CA GLY A 104 40.98 11.09 -15.76
C GLY A 104 41.99 10.11 -16.38
N SER A 105 41.70 9.49 -17.53
CA SER A 105 42.65 8.57 -18.19
C SER A 105 43.17 9.13 -19.51
N ARG A 106 44.30 9.83 -19.41
CA ARG A 106 45.33 10.16 -20.42
C ARG A 106 44.89 10.59 -21.82
#